data_AF-A0A349PSS6-F1
#
_entry.id   AF-A0A349PSS6-F1
#
_cell.length_a   1.000
_cell.length_b   1.000
_cell.length_c   1.000
_cell.angle_alpha   90.00
_cell.angle_beta   90.00
_cell.angle_gamma   90.00
#
_symmetry.space_group_name_H-M   'P 1'
#
loop_
_entity.id
_entity.type
_entity.pdbx_description
1 polymer ?
#
loop_
_entity_poly.entity_id
_entity_poly.type
_entity_poly.pdbx_seq_one_letter_code
_entity_poly.pdbx_strand_id
1 'polypeptide(L)'
;QAMCLEEMLCCEIPRGALYYGEPRRRTEVDFTPELRQEVRALLEEMHALYARGSTPKVKPTKGCNACSLKGSCLPKLMRSKSVSAYLRGAMEGER
;
A
#
# COMPACT_ATOMS: atom_id res chain seq x y z
N GLN A 1 16.20 0.67 2.28
CA GLN A 1 17.56 0.16 2.00
C GLN A 1 18.55 0.59 3.06
N ALA A 2 18.69 1.89 3.37
CA ALA A 2 19.65 2.39 4.37
C ALA A 2 19.66 1.60 5.70
N MET A 3 18.51 1.44 6.34
CA MET A 3 18.39 0.70 7.61
C MET A 3 18.95 -0.73 7.55
N CYS A 4 18.77 -1.44 6.43
CA CYS A 4 19.32 -2.80 6.27
C CYS A 4 20.84 -2.77 6.10
N LEU A 5 21.37 -1.79 5.34
CA LEU A 5 22.81 -1.65 5.15
C LEU A 5 23.51 -1.25 6.45
N GLU A 6 22.91 -0.37 7.24
CA GLU A 6 23.41 0.02 8.56
C GLU A 6 23.51 -1.18 9.50
N GLU A 7 22.51 -2.06 9.51
CA GLU A 7 22.52 -3.30 10.28
C GLU A 7 23.61 -4.27 9.80
N MET A 8 23.71 -4.46 8.49
CA MET A 8 24.69 -5.37 7.88
C MET A 8 26.14 -4.89 8.04
N LEU A 9 26.37 -3.58 8.01
CA LEU A 9 27.71 -2.97 7.98
C LEU A 9 28.09 -2.27 9.28
N CYS A 10 27.23 -2.30 10.29
CA CYS A 10 27.41 -1.65 11.59
C CYS A 10 27.80 -0.16 11.47
N CYS A 11 27.14 0.58 10.60
CA CYS A 11 27.42 1.99 10.35
C CYS A 11 26.16 2.85 10.39
N GLU A 12 26.32 4.17 10.35
CA GLU A 12 25.23 5.13 10.21
C GLU A 12 25.26 5.74 8.80
N ILE A 13 24.08 5.81 8.17
CA ILE A 13 23.87 6.39 6.86
C ILE A 13 22.86 7.54 7.03
N PRO A 14 23.30 8.80 7.02
CA PRO A 14 22.41 9.94 7.27
C PRO A 14 21.59 10.35 6.05
N ARG A 15 22.00 9.98 4.83
CA ARG A 15 21.34 10.37 3.58
C ARG A 15 21.54 9.34 2.47
N GLY A 16 20.66 9.36 1.49
CA GLY A 16 20.76 8.60 0.26
C GLY A 16 20.29 9.42 -0.93
N ALA A 17 20.12 8.78 -2.08
CA ALA A 17 19.59 9.44 -3.26
C ALA A 17 18.64 8.55 -4.05
N LEU A 18 17.58 9.17 -4.57
CA LEU A 18 16.72 8.58 -5.59
C LEU A 18 17.31 8.90 -6.96
N TYR A 19 17.62 7.87 -7.74
CA TYR A 19 18.08 8.04 -9.11
C TYR A 19 16.93 7.82 -10.08
N TYR A 20 16.60 8.85 -10.85
CA TYR A 20 15.60 8.80 -11.90
C TYR A 20 16.30 8.48 -13.23
N GLY A 21 16.02 7.29 -13.80
CA GLY A 21 16.75 6.76 -14.95
C GLY A 21 16.65 7.59 -16.22
N GLU A 22 15.47 8.14 -16.52
CA GLU A 22 15.23 8.93 -17.73
C GLU A 22 15.89 10.32 -17.68
N PRO A 23 15.66 11.18 -16.67
CA PRO A 23 16.39 12.45 -16.56
C PRO A 23 17.84 12.27 -16.06
N ARG A 24 18.28 11.02 -15.80
CA ARG A 24 19.59 10.65 -15.24
C ARG A 24 19.98 11.50 -14.03
N ARG A 25 19.00 11.86 -13.19
CA ARG A 25 19.18 12.79 -12.08
C ARG A 25 19.09 12.06 -10.74
N ARG A 26 20.00 12.41 -9.84
CA ARG A 26 19.92 12.03 -8.41
C ARG A 26 19.23 13.14 -7.64
N THR A 27 18.29 12.75 -6.79
CA THR A 27 17.70 13.64 -5.78
C THR A 27 18.09 13.09 -4.42
N GLU A 28 18.87 13.87 -3.67
CA GLU A 28 19.26 13.52 -2.31
C GLU A 28 18.04 13.50 -1.38
N VAL A 29 18.06 12.59 -0.42
CA VAL A 29 17.03 12.43 0.60
C VAL A 29 17.73 12.16 1.93
N ASP A 30 17.44 13.00 2.93
CA ASP A 30 17.91 12.80 4.29
C ASP A 30 17.09 11.73 5.01
N PHE A 31 17.75 10.87 5.77
CA PHE A 31 17.10 9.79 6.52
C PHE A 31 16.80 10.24 7.95
N THR A 32 15.76 11.06 8.07
CA THR A 32 15.36 11.64 9.35
C THR A 32 14.84 10.57 10.33
N PRO A 33 14.89 10.83 11.64
CA PRO A 33 14.31 9.94 12.65
C PRO A 33 12.83 9.63 12.40
N GLU A 34 12.06 10.60 11.92
CA GLU A 34 10.62 10.46 11.64
C GLU A 34 10.37 9.46 10.51
N LEU A 35 11.14 9.54 9.42
CA LEU A 35 11.05 8.57 8.32
C LEU A 35 11.41 7.17 8.78
N ARG A 36 12.43 7.03 9.64
CA ARG A 36 12.82 5.75 10.22
C ARG A 36 11.73 5.18 11.12
N GLN A 37 11.08 6.03 11.91
CA GLN A 37 9.98 5.64 12.77
C GLN A 37 8.75 5.21 11.96
N GLU A 38 8.43 5.91 10.88
CA GLU A 38 7.34 5.55 9.98
C GLU A 38 7.54 4.16 9.37
N VAL A 39 8.77 3.85 8.91
CA VAL A 39 9.11 2.51 8.41
C VAL A 39 8.90 1.44 9.48
N ARG A 40 9.34 1.68 10.72
CA ARG A 40 9.15 0.73 11.84
C ARG A 40 7.67 0.50 12.14
N ALA A 41 6.87 1.57 12.20
CA ALA A 41 5.44 1.48 12.48
C ALA A 41 4.68 0.72 11.38
N LEU A 42 4.96 1.01 10.11
CA LEU A 42 4.34 0.31 8.98
C LEU A 42 4.71 -1.17 8.93
N LEU A 43 5.95 -1.51 9.28
CA LEU A 43 6.40 -2.90 9.35
C LEU A 43 5.68 -3.67 10.46
N GLU A 44 5.53 -3.06 11.64
CA GLU A 44 4.79 -3.64 12.75
C GLU A 44 3.32 -3.86 12.40
N GLU A 45 2.67 -2.85 11.81
CA GLU A 45 1.29 -2.99 11.32
C GLU A 45 1.18 -4.14 10.32
N MET A 46 2.06 -4.20 9.32
CA MET A 46 2.05 -5.26 8.32
C MET A 46 2.18 -6.65 8.96
N HIS A 47 3.09 -6.84 9.92
CA HIS A 47 3.25 -8.13 10.60
C HIS A 47 2.01 -8.49 11.43
N ALA A 48 1.39 -7.51 12.09
CA ALA A 48 0.13 -7.73 12.79
C ALA A 48 -1.01 -8.13 11.85
N LEU A 49 -1.11 -7.51 10.66
CA LEU A 49 -2.07 -7.91 9.60
C LEU A 49 -1.86 -9.36 9.15
N TYR A 50 -0.60 -9.74 9.00
CA TYR A 50 -0.22 -11.08 8.55
C TYR A 50 -0.54 -12.14 9.62
N ALA A 51 -0.13 -11.91 10.87
CA ALA A 51 -0.34 -12.83 11.98
C ALA A 51 -1.84 -13.14 12.23
N ARG A 52 -2.72 -12.14 12.07
CA ARG A 52 -4.16 -12.33 12.23
C ARG A 52 -4.86 -12.96 11.01
N GLY A 53 -4.16 -13.13 9.89
CA GLY A 53 -4.73 -13.68 8.65
C GLY A 53 -5.87 -12.86 8.02
N SER A 54 -5.98 -11.58 8.35
CA SER A 54 -7.10 -10.72 7.92
C SER A 54 -6.61 -9.62 7.00
N THR A 55 -7.09 -9.65 5.76
CA THR A 55 -6.83 -8.60 4.77
C THR A 55 -7.71 -7.37 5.07
N PRO A 56 -7.11 -6.19 5.32
CA PRO A 56 -7.88 -4.98 5.57
C PRO A 56 -8.67 -4.57 4.31
N LYS A 57 -9.78 -3.85 4.53
CA LYS A 57 -10.57 -3.30 3.41
C LYS A 57 -9.74 -2.25 2.67
N VAL A 58 -9.60 -2.44 1.36
CA VAL A 58 -8.95 -1.46 0.49
C VAL A 58 -9.76 -0.16 0.45
N LYS A 59 -9.07 0.97 0.49
CA LYS A 59 -9.63 2.29 0.16
C LYS A 59 -9.41 2.51 -1.34
N PRO A 60 -10.43 2.41 -2.21
CA PRO A 60 -10.19 2.44 -3.65
C PRO A 60 -9.70 3.82 -4.11
N THR A 61 -8.51 3.87 -4.72
CA THR A 61 -7.89 5.08 -5.30
C THR A 61 -7.71 4.93 -6.81
N LYS A 62 -7.27 6.00 -7.50
CA LYS A 62 -6.93 5.92 -8.94
C LYS A 62 -5.84 4.88 -9.23
N GLY A 63 -4.93 4.66 -8.27
CA GLY A 63 -3.84 3.67 -8.38
C GLY A 63 -4.32 2.22 -8.45
N CYS A 64 -5.53 1.90 -7.97
CA CYS A 64 -6.08 0.55 -8.05
C CYS A 64 -6.20 0.03 -9.50
N ASN A 65 -6.26 0.92 -10.49
CA ASN A 65 -6.35 0.50 -11.89
C ASN A 65 -5.03 -0.08 -12.44
N ALA A 66 -3.89 0.37 -11.93
CA ALA A 66 -2.56 -0.09 -12.30
C ALA A 66 -1.97 -1.11 -11.31
N CYS A 67 -2.72 -1.44 -10.24
CA CYS A 67 -2.28 -2.39 -9.22
C CYS A 67 -2.26 -3.82 -9.76
N SER A 68 -1.13 -4.53 -9.59
CA SER A 68 -0.98 -5.94 -9.95
C SER A 68 -1.96 -6.86 -9.22
N LEU A 69 -2.42 -6.47 -8.02
CA LEU A 69 -3.36 -7.23 -7.21
C LEU A 69 -4.84 -6.94 -7.54
N LYS A 70 -5.15 -6.11 -8.53
CA LYS A 70 -6.54 -5.69 -8.83
C LYS A 70 -7.49 -6.88 -9.05
N GLY A 71 -7.02 -7.94 -9.71
CA GLY A 71 -7.82 -9.12 -10.02
C GLY A 71 -8.21 -9.94 -8.79
N SER A 72 -7.32 -10.05 -7.80
CA SER A 72 -7.60 -10.76 -6.54
C SER A 72 -8.27 -9.87 -5.50
N CYS A 73 -7.91 -8.58 -5.45
CA CYS A 73 -8.47 -7.62 -4.50
C CYS A 73 -9.90 -7.19 -4.86
N LEU A 74 -10.25 -7.15 -6.16
CA LEU A 74 -11.57 -6.75 -6.68
C LEU A 74 -12.13 -5.44 -6.08
N PRO A 75 -11.38 -4.32 -6.11
CA PRO A 75 -11.74 -3.08 -5.42
C PRO A 75 -13.08 -2.47 -5.88
N LYS A 76 -13.56 -2.82 -7.08
CA LYS A 76 -14.88 -2.39 -7.59
C LYS A 76 -16.03 -2.92 -6.72
N LEU A 77 -15.90 -4.11 -6.15
CA LEU A 77 -16.93 -4.73 -5.32
C LEU A 77 -17.13 -3.98 -3.99
N MET A 78 -16.13 -3.20 -3.55
CA MET A 78 -16.27 -2.35 -2.36
C MET A 78 -17.26 -1.19 -2.57
N ARG A 79 -17.63 -0.87 -3.82
CA ARG A 79 -18.55 0.21 -4.16
C ARG A 79 -19.89 -0.28 -4.73
N SER A 80 -20.07 -1.59 -4.90
CA SER A 80 -21.31 -2.15 -5.46
C SER A 80 -22.41 -2.27 -4.39
N LYS A 81 -23.67 -2.17 -4.83
CA LYS A 81 -24.85 -2.45 -4.00
C LYS A 81 -24.75 -3.88 -3.44
N SER A 82 -25.32 -4.12 -2.26
CA SER A 82 -25.43 -5.47 -1.74
C SER A 82 -26.25 -6.35 -2.68
N VAL A 83 -25.95 -7.65 -2.70
CA VAL A 83 -26.71 -8.62 -3.49
C VAL A 83 -28.19 -8.58 -3.13
N SER A 84 -28.52 -8.39 -1.85
CA SER A 84 -29.90 -8.24 -1.37
C SER A 84 -30.63 -7.03 -1.97
N ALA A 85 -29.97 -5.88 -2.08
CA ALA A 85 -30.55 -4.69 -2.69
C ALA A 85 -30.71 -4.84 -4.21
N TYR A 86 -29.76 -5.53 -4.86
CA TYR A 86 -29.85 -5.86 -6.28
C TYR A 86 -31.03 -6.81 -6.56
N LEU A 87 -31.15 -7.91 -5.80
CA LEU A 87 -32.23 -8.88 -5.97
C LEU A 87 -33.60 -8.26 -5.73
N ARG A 88 -33.74 -7.38 -4.74
CA ARG A 88 -34.98 -6.67 -4.49
C ARG A 88 -35.41 -5.82 -5.69
N GLY A 89 -34.52 -4.99 -6.23
CA GLY A 89 -34.83 -4.18 -7.41
C GLY A 89 -35.08 -5.01 -8.68
N ALA A 90 -34.40 -6.15 -8.84
CA ALA A 90 -34.60 -7.03 -9.98
C ALA A 90 -35.92 -7.84 -9.89
N MET A 91 -36.34 -8.21 -8.69
CA MET A 91 -37.58 -8.97 -8.43
C MET A 91 -38.81 -8.06 -8.33
N GLU A 92 -38.63 -6.79 -7.92
CA GLU A 92 -39.71 -5.79 -7.83
C GLU A 92 -39.99 -5.08 -9.15
N GLY A 93 -39.35 -5.47 -10.26
CA GLY A 93 -39.67 -5.06 -11.63
C GLY A 93 -40.14 -3.61 -11.76
N GLU A 94 -39.21 -2.67 -12.03
CA GLU A 94 -39.58 -1.33 -12.48
C GLU A 94 -40.59 -1.44 -13.63
N ARG A 95 -41.84 -1.12 -13.32
CA ARG A 95 -42.88 -0.76 -14.27
C ARG A 95 -42.82 0.74 -14.52
#